data_AF-A0A497GS73-F1
#
_entry.id   AF-A0A497GS73-F1
#
_cell.length_a   1.000
_cell.length_b   1.000
_cell.length_c   1.000
_cell.angle_alpha   90.00
_cell.angle_beta   90.00
_cell.angle_gamma   90.00
#
_symmetry.space_group_name_H-M   'P 1'
#
loop_
_entity.id
_entity.type
_entity.pdbx_description
1 polymer ?
#
loop_
_entity_poly.entity_id
_entity_poly.type
_entity_poly.pdbx_seq_one_letter_code
_entity_poly.pdbx_strand_id
1 'polypeptide(L)'
;MLAESLEVIIRQQDEIIPCTIGDLEHLLNRGDIEVLTGSGYSKLIRLKKCLQDHYIEVLLENGIRIRGSDSLAVETLEGPVSIGNLRRGDMLLLKIPHMTGDFKALNLLMVIDKIPPWLTRYLYVDGLSSTLDKALKVMNWRSIALLLGMRISRTTYEWLTSGYLPLAMFKGLLSELGVEVDSLEELTLKLRRGRTQIPLLIKPDDDYMRLISYYVNCGAYSELQLDKGKLTFIVHDRESLDRIIDTMDSLRVSHRIVRMPKGRFRVKLNNKTLYILFRWILRIPLVPTRRRILHPPLSSLSERALARIMNQILEVNGLVTSRIGSEQVFEVRAKGMALDIMRLKWYEGIKTRLSKLDGRMILNILPEKEDFLLTVENVRVVKDKSILLYELLVDSSEGVLAVDI
;
A
#
# COMPACT_ATOMS: atom_id res chain seq x y z
N MET A 1 19.44 18.59 9.48
CA MET A 1 19.82 17.44 8.64
C MET A 1 19.27 16.17 9.27
N LEU A 2 18.94 15.16 8.47
CA LEU A 2 18.25 13.92 8.85
C LEU A 2 19.11 12.70 8.56
N ALA A 3 19.01 11.65 9.39
CA ALA A 3 19.77 10.42 9.18
C ALA A 3 19.23 9.60 7.98
N GLU A 4 20.13 8.89 7.27
CA GLU A 4 19.79 8.13 6.06
C GLU A 4 18.71 7.06 6.28
N SER A 5 18.68 6.48 7.49
CA SER A 5 17.81 5.38 7.86
C SER A 5 16.37 5.82 8.12
N LEU A 6 16.11 7.13 8.20
CA LEU A 6 14.77 7.64 8.44
C LEU A 6 13.90 7.38 7.22
N GLU A 7 12.66 7.01 7.49
CA GLU A 7 11.65 6.83 6.47
C GLU A 7 10.92 8.14 6.21
N VAL A 8 10.80 8.49 4.94
CA VAL A 8 10.00 9.59 4.42
C VAL A 8 8.90 9.04 3.52
N ILE A 9 7.80 9.79 3.42
CA ILE A 9 6.77 9.55 2.42
C ILE A 9 7.00 10.51 1.27
N ILE A 10 7.03 9.99 0.06
CA ILE A 10 7.13 10.79 -1.15
C ILE A 10 5.94 10.56 -2.07
N ARG A 11 5.72 11.50 -2.99
CA ARG A 11 4.88 11.36 -4.17
C ARG A 11 5.75 11.46 -5.43
N GLN A 12 5.61 10.50 -6.32
CA GLN A 12 6.27 10.49 -7.63
C GLN A 12 5.31 9.88 -8.66
N GLN A 13 4.98 10.62 -9.73
CA GLN A 13 4.03 10.19 -10.76
C GLN A 13 2.68 9.71 -10.19
N ASP A 14 2.08 10.50 -9.29
CA ASP A 14 0.82 10.21 -8.57
C ASP A 14 0.85 8.96 -7.66
N GLU A 15 2.02 8.34 -7.48
CA GLU A 15 2.20 7.24 -6.55
C GLU A 15 2.79 7.74 -5.23
N ILE A 16 2.18 7.32 -4.13
CA ILE A 16 2.68 7.56 -2.78
C ILE A 16 3.59 6.40 -2.40
N ILE A 17 4.84 6.72 -2.06
CA ILE A 17 5.91 5.74 -1.85
C ILE A 17 6.62 6.04 -0.52
N PRO A 18 6.51 5.13 0.47
CA PRO A 18 7.40 5.14 1.62
C PRO A 18 8.80 4.69 1.22
N CYS A 19 9.82 5.47 1.54
CA CYS A 19 11.22 5.12 1.26
C CYS A 19 12.16 5.67 2.33
N THR A 20 13.39 5.17 2.38
CA THR A 20 14.41 5.76 3.24
C THR A 20 15.00 7.01 2.59
N ILE A 21 15.55 7.92 3.39
CA ILE A 21 16.24 9.10 2.86
C ILE A 21 17.40 8.71 1.93
N GLY A 22 18.10 7.61 2.23
CA GLY A 22 19.15 7.07 1.35
C GLY A 22 18.64 6.64 -0.03
N ASP A 23 17.38 6.23 -0.16
CA ASP A 23 16.79 5.82 -1.44
C ASP A 23 16.42 7.00 -2.35
N LEU A 24 16.31 8.21 -1.79
CA LEU A 24 15.84 9.40 -2.52
C LEU A 24 16.73 9.76 -3.71
N GLU A 25 18.03 9.56 -3.64
CA GLU A 25 18.94 9.82 -4.76
C GLU A 25 18.59 8.99 -6.00
N HIS A 26 18.32 7.70 -5.79
CA HIS A 26 17.96 6.81 -6.88
C HIS A 26 16.60 7.16 -7.47
N LEU A 27 15.68 7.67 -6.65
CA LEU A 27 14.34 8.09 -7.08
C LEU A 27 14.38 9.43 -7.81
N LEU A 28 15.23 10.38 -7.38
CA LEU A 28 15.39 11.69 -8.03
C LEU A 28 15.87 11.55 -9.46
N ASN A 29 16.75 10.58 -9.71
CA ASN A 29 17.23 10.26 -11.07
C ASN A 29 16.13 9.69 -11.99
N ARG A 30 14.97 9.32 -11.45
CA ARG A 30 13.83 8.78 -12.23
C ARG A 30 12.76 9.82 -12.55
N GLY A 31 12.85 11.01 -11.96
CA GLY A 31 11.93 12.12 -12.18
C GLY A 31 11.71 12.96 -10.93
N ASP A 32 10.83 13.95 -11.05
CA ASP A 32 10.47 14.84 -9.95
C ASP A 32 9.87 14.08 -8.76
N ILE A 33 10.18 14.55 -7.56
CA ILE A 33 9.71 14.01 -6.29
C ILE A 33 9.09 15.13 -5.47
N GLU A 34 7.96 14.85 -4.85
CA GLU A 34 7.41 15.65 -3.77
C GLU A 34 7.56 14.89 -2.44
N VAL A 35 7.94 15.58 -1.38
CA VAL A 35 8.11 15.00 -0.05
C VAL A 35 6.98 15.48 0.85
N LEU A 36 6.49 14.61 1.72
CA LEU A 36 5.45 14.94 2.68
C LEU A 36 6.01 15.86 3.80
N THR A 37 5.40 17.04 3.92
CA THR A 37 5.65 18.08 4.93
C THR A 37 4.38 18.31 5.76
N GLY A 38 4.42 19.18 6.77
CA GLY A 38 3.27 19.48 7.63
C GLY A 38 2.03 20.00 6.86
N SER A 39 2.24 20.75 5.79
CA SER A 39 1.22 21.33 4.91
C SER A 39 0.84 20.43 3.73
N GLY A 40 1.39 19.21 3.64
CA GLY A 40 1.17 18.27 2.53
C GLY A 40 2.42 18.04 1.68
N TYR A 41 2.25 17.65 0.42
CA TYR A 41 3.37 17.35 -0.47
C TYR A 41 4.03 18.64 -0.98
N SER A 42 5.36 18.68 -0.94
CA SER A 42 6.16 19.81 -1.44
C SER A 42 7.31 19.30 -2.32
N LYS A 43 7.59 20.01 -3.42
CA LYS A 43 8.64 19.60 -4.37
C LYS A 43 10.00 19.54 -3.69
N LEU A 44 10.72 18.45 -3.88
CA LEU A 44 12.11 18.30 -3.48
C LEU A 44 13.00 19.04 -4.48
N ILE A 45 13.60 20.15 -4.06
CA ILE A 45 14.49 20.98 -4.90
C ILE A 45 15.88 20.36 -4.93
N ARG A 46 16.40 19.94 -3.77
CA ARG A 46 17.76 19.43 -3.65
C ARG A 46 17.89 18.46 -2.50
N LEU A 47 18.73 17.44 -2.70
CA LEU A 47 19.21 16.56 -1.66
C LEU A 47 20.72 16.77 -1.50
N LYS A 48 21.19 17.14 -0.31
CA LYS A 48 22.62 17.34 -0.02
C LYS A 48 23.06 16.36 1.06
N LYS A 49 24.17 15.66 0.79
CA LYS A 49 24.83 14.77 1.73
C LYS A 49 25.86 15.52 2.56
N CYS A 50 25.89 15.25 3.86
CA CYS A 50 26.81 15.83 4.82
C CYS A 50 27.37 14.73 5.72
N LEU A 51 28.69 14.69 5.87
CA LEU A 51 29.35 13.84 6.85
C LEU A 51 29.37 14.56 8.20
N GLN A 52 29.02 13.82 9.25
CA GLN A 52 29.02 14.28 10.64
C GLN A 52 29.69 13.23 11.52
N ASP A 53 30.22 13.66 12.66
CA ASP A 53 30.82 12.80 13.69
C ASP A 53 29.78 12.31 14.73
N HIS A 54 28.58 12.91 14.72
CA HIS A 54 27.48 12.50 15.58
C HIS A 54 26.10 12.90 15.03
N TYR A 55 25.05 12.36 15.66
CA TYR A 55 23.67 12.83 15.52
C TYR A 55 22.94 12.74 16.86
N ILE A 56 21.85 13.50 16.98
CA ILE A 56 20.90 13.42 18.10
C ILE A 56 19.82 12.42 17.74
N GLU A 57 19.58 11.46 18.63
CA GLU A 57 18.42 10.60 18.59
C GLU A 57 17.46 10.98 19.71
N VAL A 58 16.21 11.24 19.33
CA VAL A 58 15.10 11.49 20.25
C VAL A 58 14.12 10.32 20.16
N LEU A 59 13.85 9.68 21.29
CA LEU A 59 12.81 8.67 21.44
C LEU A 59 11.57 9.33 22.05
N LEU A 60 10.42 9.14 21.40
CA LEU A 60 9.12 9.63 21.85
C LEU A 60 8.34 8.52 22.57
N GLU A 61 7.37 8.91 23.39
CA GLU A 61 6.53 7.99 24.19
C GLU A 61 5.77 6.94 23.38
N ASN A 62 5.48 7.26 22.12
CA ASN A 62 4.84 6.36 21.18
C ASN A 62 5.82 5.37 20.51
N GLY A 63 7.10 5.36 20.89
CA GLY A 63 8.12 4.48 20.35
C GLY A 63 8.79 4.98 19.06
N ILE A 64 8.42 6.16 18.56
CA ILE A 64 9.04 6.75 17.36
C ILE A 64 10.38 7.36 17.70
N ARG A 65 11.30 7.26 16.74
CA ARG A 65 12.61 7.89 16.79
C ARG A 65 12.73 8.97 15.72
N ILE A 66 13.25 10.12 16.13
CA ILE A 66 13.73 11.19 15.26
C ILE A 66 15.26 11.19 15.35
N ARG A 67 15.94 11.29 14.20
CA ARG A 67 17.42 11.30 14.12
C ARG A 67 17.91 12.44 13.24
N GLY A 68 18.67 13.36 13.81
CA GLY A 68 19.16 14.49 13.05
C GLY A 68 20.37 15.17 13.65
N SER A 69 20.87 16.17 12.93
CA SER A 69 21.91 17.07 13.43
C SER A 69 21.38 17.92 14.59
N ASP A 70 22.25 18.40 15.46
CA ASP A 70 21.90 19.26 16.61
C ASP A 70 20.97 20.42 16.26
N SER A 71 21.19 21.03 15.08
CA SER A 71 20.46 22.17 14.54
C SER A 71 19.10 21.84 13.89
N LEU A 72 18.69 20.56 13.83
CA LEU A 72 17.41 20.18 13.26
C LEU A 72 16.28 20.80 14.10
N ALA A 73 15.46 21.67 13.52
CA ALA A 73 14.31 22.24 14.20
C ALA A 73 13.15 21.22 14.27
N VAL A 74 12.50 21.14 15.43
CA VAL A 74 11.25 20.42 15.66
C VAL A 74 10.23 21.37 16.26
N GLU A 75 8.95 21.14 15.99
CA GLU A 75 7.86 21.99 16.51
C GLU A 75 7.47 21.56 17.94
N THR A 76 7.36 22.54 18.84
CA THR A 76 6.81 22.39 20.19
C THR A 76 5.62 23.33 20.38
N LEU A 77 4.93 23.26 21.51
CA LEU A 77 3.86 24.22 21.84
C LEU A 77 4.36 25.68 21.92
N GLU A 78 5.63 25.87 22.24
CA GLU A 78 6.25 27.20 22.39
C GLU A 78 6.90 27.70 21.08
N GLY A 79 6.88 26.87 20.02
CA GLY A 79 7.48 27.14 18.72
C GLY A 79 8.61 26.19 18.35
N PRO A 80 9.37 26.50 17.28
CA PRO A 80 10.43 25.62 16.79
C PRO A 80 11.64 25.61 17.74
N VAL A 81 12.06 24.41 18.14
CA VAL A 81 13.22 24.16 19.02
C VAL A 81 14.21 23.25 18.32
N SER A 82 15.50 23.50 18.53
CA SER A 82 16.58 22.64 18.02
C SER A 82 16.55 21.27 18.71
N ILE A 83 16.68 20.17 17.96
CA ILE A 83 16.64 18.81 18.51
C ILE A 83 17.71 18.58 19.58
N GLY A 84 18.87 19.24 19.47
CA GLY A 84 19.96 19.17 20.46
C GLY A 84 19.64 19.86 21.79
N ASN A 85 18.60 20.70 21.85
CA ASN A 85 18.17 21.39 23.07
C ASN A 85 17.05 20.65 23.81
N LEU A 86 16.48 19.60 23.20
CA LEU A 86 15.39 18.85 23.79
C LEU A 86 15.84 18.08 25.03
N ARG A 87 14.91 17.94 25.97
CA ARG A 87 15.06 17.21 27.22
C ARG A 87 13.93 16.22 27.38
N ARG A 88 14.16 15.22 28.24
CA ARG A 88 13.12 14.28 28.64
C ARG A 88 11.97 15.07 29.30
N GLY A 89 10.75 14.80 28.86
CA GLY A 89 9.54 15.48 29.31
C GLY A 89 9.07 16.61 28.40
N ASP A 90 9.90 17.08 27.46
CA ASP A 90 9.47 18.08 26.48
C ASP A 90 8.35 17.52 25.59
N MET A 91 7.41 18.37 25.19
CA MET A 91 6.28 17.99 24.34
C MET A 91 6.51 18.46 22.91
N LEU A 92 6.52 17.52 21.97
CA LEU A 92 6.61 17.80 20.54
C LEU A 92 5.23 17.82 19.90
N LEU A 93 5.01 18.79 19.03
CA LEU A 93 3.81 18.86 18.20
C LEU A 93 4.02 18.05 16.92
N LEU A 94 3.27 16.96 16.76
CA LEU A 94 3.26 16.20 15.52
C LEU A 94 2.17 16.75 14.59
N LYS A 95 2.58 17.46 13.54
CA LYS A 95 1.68 17.77 12.43
C LYS A 95 1.35 16.47 11.69
N ILE A 96 0.07 16.13 11.56
CA ILE A 96 -0.38 14.97 10.79
C ILE A 96 -0.77 15.44 9.39
N PRO A 97 0.09 15.22 8.39
CA PRO A 97 -0.21 15.67 7.05
C PRO A 97 -1.15 14.72 6.32
N HIS A 98 -1.88 15.25 5.35
CA HIS A 98 -2.70 14.46 4.44
C HIS A 98 -1.81 13.61 3.53
N MET A 99 -1.80 12.29 3.76
CA MET A 99 -0.83 11.39 3.10
C MET A 99 -1.38 10.73 1.82
N THR A 100 -2.65 10.92 1.48
CA THR A 100 -3.40 9.95 0.64
C THR A 100 -3.65 10.45 -0.78
N GLY A 101 -4.00 9.52 -1.67
CA GLY A 101 -4.34 9.82 -3.06
C GLY A 101 -5.83 10.12 -3.22
N ASP A 102 -6.26 10.46 -4.43
CA ASP A 102 -7.63 10.94 -4.67
C ASP A 102 -8.63 9.81 -5.00
N PHE A 103 -8.14 8.58 -5.20
CA PHE A 103 -8.97 7.51 -5.76
C PHE A 103 -9.88 6.85 -4.72
N LYS A 104 -11.19 6.87 -4.95
CA LYS A 104 -12.17 6.21 -4.06
C LYS A 104 -12.18 4.68 -4.21
N ALA A 105 -11.63 4.16 -5.30
CA ALA A 105 -11.61 2.74 -5.64
C ALA A 105 -10.32 2.38 -6.39
N LEU A 106 -9.95 1.12 -6.34
CA LEU A 106 -8.76 0.62 -7.01
C LEU A 106 -9.10 0.36 -8.49
N ASN A 107 -8.55 1.19 -9.38
CA ASN A 107 -8.66 1.00 -10.83
C ASN A 107 -7.49 0.14 -11.34
N LEU A 108 -7.77 -1.12 -11.68
CA LEU A 108 -6.73 -2.05 -12.13
C LEU A 108 -6.11 -1.62 -13.47
N LEU A 109 -6.82 -0.89 -14.34
CA LEU A 109 -6.30 -0.48 -15.65
C LEU A 109 -5.11 0.46 -15.52
N MET A 110 -5.14 1.39 -14.57
CA MET A 110 -4.04 2.32 -14.30
C MET A 110 -2.75 1.60 -13.87
N VAL A 111 -2.88 0.40 -13.32
CA VAL A 111 -1.76 -0.38 -12.77
C VAL A 111 -1.22 -1.37 -13.80
N ILE A 112 -2.06 -1.77 -14.75
CA ILE A 112 -1.72 -2.79 -15.76
C ILE A 112 -0.63 -2.28 -16.72
N ASP A 113 -0.44 -0.98 -16.93
CA ASP A 113 0.73 -0.49 -17.71
C ASP A 113 2.07 -0.83 -17.05
N LYS A 114 2.06 -1.11 -15.74
CA LYS A 114 3.26 -1.42 -14.96
C LYS A 114 3.51 -2.93 -14.85
N ILE A 115 2.62 -3.78 -15.38
CA ILE A 115 2.83 -5.24 -15.38
C ILE A 115 3.69 -5.69 -16.57
N PRO A 116 4.43 -6.81 -16.46
CA PRO A 116 5.28 -7.28 -17.55
C PRO A 116 4.51 -7.45 -18.87
N PRO A 117 5.03 -6.99 -20.02
CA PRO A 117 4.32 -7.04 -21.31
C PRO A 117 3.90 -8.44 -21.76
N TRP A 118 4.60 -9.49 -21.31
CA TRP A 118 4.21 -10.87 -21.61
C TRP A 118 2.93 -11.29 -20.89
N LEU A 119 2.64 -10.71 -19.71
CA LEU A 119 1.50 -11.08 -18.87
C LEU A 119 0.17 -10.55 -19.42
N THR A 120 0.20 -9.38 -20.07
CA THR A 120 -0.99 -8.76 -20.69
C THR A 120 -1.60 -9.63 -21.78
N ARG A 121 -0.83 -10.54 -22.38
CA ARG A 121 -1.30 -11.51 -23.39
C ARG A 121 -2.16 -12.64 -22.82
N TYR A 122 -2.06 -12.90 -21.52
CA TYR A 122 -2.82 -13.96 -20.84
C TYR A 122 -4.11 -13.45 -20.20
N LEU A 123 -4.20 -12.14 -20.03
CA LEU A 123 -5.31 -11.45 -19.38
C LEU A 123 -6.32 -10.98 -20.43
N TYR A 124 -7.58 -11.10 -20.07
CA TYR A 124 -8.73 -10.73 -20.88
C TYR A 124 -9.63 -9.83 -20.06
N VAL A 125 -10.19 -8.83 -20.72
CA VAL A 125 -11.28 -8.01 -20.20
C VAL A 125 -12.59 -8.57 -20.74
N ASP A 126 -13.52 -8.80 -19.83
CA ASP A 126 -14.84 -9.39 -20.04
C ASP A 126 -15.92 -8.38 -19.66
N GLY A 127 -17.15 -8.58 -20.16
CA GLY A 127 -18.27 -7.66 -19.92
C GLY A 127 -18.36 -6.52 -20.94
N LEU A 128 -17.68 -6.64 -22.08
CA LEU A 128 -17.64 -5.60 -23.12
C LEU A 128 -18.84 -5.65 -24.08
N SER A 129 -19.80 -6.56 -23.89
CA SER A 129 -20.90 -6.76 -24.84
C SER A 129 -21.65 -5.47 -25.13
N SER A 130 -22.02 -4.70 -24.10
CA SER A 130 -22.74 -3.44 -24.27
C SER A 130 -21.94 -2.39 -25.05
N THR A 131 -20.65 -2.25 -24.74
CA THR A 131 -19.72 -1.33 -25.42
C THR A 131 -19.46 -1.74 -26.86
N LEU A 132 -19.21 -3.03 -27.10
CA LEU A 132 -18.92 -3.57 -28.42
C LEU A 132 -20.18 -3.61 -29.29
N ASP A 133 -21.36 -3.87 -28.75
CA ASP A 133 -22.62 -3.81 -29.50
C ASP A 133 -22.88 -2.39 -30.01
N LYS A 134 -22.60 -1.36 -29.20
CA LYS A 134 -22.68 0.04 -29.65
C LYS A 134 -21.71 0.31 -30.79
N ALA A 135 -20.46 -0.13 -30.66
CA ALA A 135 -19.46 0.03 -31.71
C ALA A 135 -19.83 -0.73 -32.99
N LEU A 136 -20.35 -1.97 -32.85
CA LEU A 136 -20.73 -2.85 -33.95
C LEU A 136 -21.95 -2.35 -34.75
N LYS A 137 -22.81 -1.52 -34.13
CA LYS A 137 -23.90 -0.82 -34.82
C LYS A 137 -23.39 0.27 -35.77
N VAL A 138 -22.24 0.87 -35.48
CA VAL A 138 -21.65 1.97 -36.26
C VAL A 138 -20.61 1.44 -37.25
N MET A 139 -19.91 0.37 -36.89
CA MET A 139 -18.76 -0.14 -37.63
C MET A 139 -18.78 -1.67 -37.68
N ASN A 140 -18.54 -2.27 -38.84
CA ASN A 140 -18.44 -3.73 -38.93
C ASN A 140 -17.25 -4.26 -38.10
N TRP A 141 -17.34 -5.51 -37.63
CA TRP A 141 -16.31 -6.10 -36.76
C TRP A 141 -14.91 -6.14 -37.38
N ARG A 142 -14.79 -6.24 -38.72
CA ARG A 142 -13.48 -6.26 -39.39
C ARG A 142 -12.81 -4.90 -39.32
N SER A 143 -13.58 -3.84 -39.48
CA SER A 143 -13.09 -2.46 -39.34
C SER A 143 -12.66 -2.17 -37.90
N ILE A 144 -13.44 -2.62 -36.89
CA ILE A 144 -13.02 -2.54 -35.48
C ILE A 144 -11.73 -3.34 -35.27
N ALA A 145 -11.64 -4.54 -35.86
CA ALA A 145 -10.43 -5.35 -35.76
C ALA A 145 -9.21 -4.66 -36.35
N LEU A 146 -9.33 -4.04 -37.53
CA LEU A 146 -8.25 -3.30 -38.16
C LEU A 146 -7.86 -2.05 -37.36
N LEU A 147 -8.83 -1.31 -36.83
CA LEU A 147 -8.62 -0.14 -35.97
C LEU A 147 -7.77 -0.51 -34.75
N LEU A 148 -8.06 -1.65 -34.13
CA LEU A 148 -7.33 -2.17 -32.97
C LEU A 148 -6.03 -2.92 -33.34
N GLY A 149 -5.60 -2.88 -34.60
CA GLY A 149 -4.39 -3.55 -35.07
C GLY A 149 -4.46 -5.08 -35.05
N MET A 150 -5.67 -5.66 -35.08
CA MET A 150 -5.88 -7.10 -35.01
C MET A 150 -5.85 -7.76 -36.39
N ARG A 151 -5.26 -8.95 -36.46
CA ARG A 151 -5.39 -9.82 -37.62
C ARG A 151 -6.84 -10.30 -37.73
N ILE A 152 -7.47 -10.07 -38.89
CA ILE A 152 -8.82 -10.58 -39.18
C ILE A 152 -8.80 -12.11 -39.14
N SER A 153 -9.43 -12.68 -38.13
CA SER A 153 -9.46 -14.12 -37.89
C SER A 153 -10.76 -14.53 -37.21
N ARG A 154 -11.08 -15.83 -37.26
CA ARG A 154 -12.23 -16.40 -36.52
C ARG A 154 -12.13 -16.11 -35.02
N THR A 155 -10.94 -16.18 -34.45
CA THR A 155 -10.71 -15.91 -33.03
C THR A 155 -11.02 -14.46 -32.68
N THR A 156 -10.62 -13.51 -33.53
CA THR A 156 -10.93 -12.08 -33.35
C THR A 156 -12.42 -11.81 -33.44
N TYR A 157 -13.10 -12.46 -34.39
CA TYR A 157 -14.55 -12.38 -34.50
C TYR A 157 -15.23 -12.91 -33.22
N GLU A 158 -14.80 -14.07 -32.71
CA GLU A 158 -15.33 -14.66 -31.47
C GLU A 158 -15.13 -13.72 -30.27
N TRP A 159 -13.97 -13.08 -30.14
CA TRP A 159 -13.70 -12.10 -29.09
C TRP A 159 -14.68 -10.92 -29.12
N LEU A 160 -14.79 -10.26 -30.28
CA LEU A 160 -15.65 -9.10 -30.45
C LEU A 160 -17.13 -9.44 -30.25
N THR A 161 -17.59 -10.55 -30.81
CA THR A 161 -19.01 -10.95 -30.75
C THR A 161 -19.41 -11.53 -29.40
N SER A 162 -18.48 -12.09 -28.64
CA SER A 162 -18.74 -12.64 -27.31
C SER A 162 -18.49 -11.64 -26.17
N GLY A 163 -18.17 -10.37 -26.48
CA GLY A 163 -18.03 -9.33 -25.45
C GLY A 163 -16.77 -9.43 -24.60
N TYR A 164 -15.67 -10.00 -25.11
CA TYR A 164 -14.41 -10.07 -24.36
C TYR A 164 -13.19 -9.85 -25.26
N LEU A 165 -12.15 -9.20 -24.74
CA LEU A 165 -10.94 -8.88 -25.50
C LEU A 165 -9.68 -9.18 -24.69
N PRO A 166 -8.56 -9.58 -25.33
CA PRO A 166 -7.26 -9.54 -24.69
C PRO A 166 -6.97 -8.14 -24.14
N LEU A 167 -6.36 -8.05 -22.96
CA LEU A 167 -6.13 -6.80 -22.26
C LEU A 167 -5.30 -5.79 -23.08
N ALA A 168 -4.31 -6.28 -23.82
CA ALA A 168 -3.52 -5.44 -24.73
C ALA A 168 -4.38 -4.76 -25.81
N MET A 169 -5.43 -5.43 -26.29
CA MET A 169 -6.33 -4.90 -27.32
C MET A 169 -7.40 -4.00 -26.72
N PHE A 170 -7.90 -4.34 -25.53
CA PHE A 170 -8.81 -3.48 -24.79
C PHE A 170 -8.20 -2.09 -24.52
N LYS A 171 -6.89 -2.00 -24.26
CA LYS A 171 -6.21 -0.69 -24.12
C LYS A 171 -6.30 0.16 -25.39
N GLY A 172 -6.15 -0.45 -26.57
CA GLY A 172 -6.36 0.25 -27.84
C GLY A 172 -7.82 0.68 -28.02
N LEU A 173 -8.78 -0.11 -27.52
CA LEU A 173 -10.19 0.27 -27.54
C LEU A 173 -10.45 1.53 -26.70
N LEU A 174 -9.83 1.64 -25.51
CA LEU A 174 -9.97 2.81 -24.65
C LEU A 174 -9.45 4.09 -25.31
N SER A 175 -8.28 4.02 -25.96
CA SER A 175 -7.67 5.18 -26.60
C SER A 175 -8.45 5.66 -27.81
N GLU A 176 -9.03 4.74 -28.59
CA GLU A 176 -9.72 5.07 -29.84
C GLU A 176 -11.21 5.41 -29.66
N LEU A 177 -11.88 4.82 -28.66
CA LEU A 177 -13.34 4.98 -28.47
C LEU A 177 -13.74 5.85 -27.28
N GLY A 178 -12.79 6.37 -26.48
CA GLY A 178 -13.09 7.31 -25.40
C GLY A 178 -14.03 6.73 -24.33
N VAL A 179 -13.79 5.49 -23.91
CA VAL A 179 -14.63 4.76 -22.95
C VAL A 179 -14.52 5.40 -21.54
N GLU A 180 -15.64 5.88 -20.99
CA GLU A 180 -15.70 6.56 -19.69
C GLU A 180 -15.51 5.61 -18.49
N VAL A 181 -15.03 6.14 -17.36
CA VAL A 181 -14.73 5.36 -16.14
C VAL A 181 -15.95 4.64 -15.57
N ASP A 182 -17.15 5.23 -15.64
CA ASP A 182 -18.39 4.61 -15.15
C ASP A 182 -18.75 3.33 -15.92
N SER A 183 -18.29 3.22 -17.17
CA SER A 183 -18.46 1.99 -17.95
C SER A 183 -17.49 0.87 -17.55
N LEU A 184 -16.55 1.12 -16.63
CA LEU A 184 -15.62 0.12 -16.11
C LEU A 184 -16.21 -0.72 -14.98
N GLU A 185 -17.33 -0.30 -14.36
CA GLU A 185 -17.91 -1.00 -13.20
C GLU A 185 -18.37 -2.43 -13.53
N GLU A 186 -18.87 -2.65 -14.74
CA GLU A 186 -19.34 -3.96 -15.22
C GLU A 186 -18.21 -4.84 -15.76
N LEU A 187 -17.02 -4.27 -15.94
CA LEU A 187 -15.91 -4.95 -16.59
C LEU A 187 -15.10 -5.77 -15.60
N THR A 188 -14.70 -6.96 -16.04
CA THR A 188 -13.87 -7.85 -15.23
C THR A 188 -12.62 -8.31 -15.95
N LEU A 189 -11.56 -8.50 -15.19
CA LEU A 189 -10.30 -9.11 -15.60
C LEU A 189 -10.34 -10.62 -15.33
N LYS A 190 -10.06 -11.42 -16.36
CA LYS A 190 -9.98 -12.88 -16.25
C LYS A 190 -8.81 -13.46 -17.04
N LEU A 191 -8.48 -14.71 -16.77
CA LEU A 191 -7.66 -15.55 -17.66
C LEU A 191 -8.56 -16.26 -18.66
N ARG A 192 -8.07 -16.57 -19.87
CA ARG A 192 -8.85 -17.24 -20.94
C ARG A 192 -9.62 -18.49 -20.48
N ARG A 193 -9.03 -19.27 -19.57
CA ARG A 193 -9.62 -20.50 -19.00
C ARG A 193 -9.74 -20.41 -17.47
N GLY A 194 -9.65 -19.21 -16.90
CA GLY A 194 -9.81 -18.97 -15.47
C GLY A 194 -11.28 -18.83 -15.11
N ARG A 195 -11.68 -19.38 -13.96
CA ARG A 195 -13.06 -19.26 -13.45
C ARG A 195 -13.31 -17.95 -12.70
N THR A 196 -12.25 -17.33 -12.18
CA THR A 196 -12.36 -16.10 -11.38
C THR A 196 -12.27 -14.88 -12.27
N GLN A 197 -13.23 -13.98 -12.08
CA GLN A 197 -13.37 -12.69 -12.73
C GLN A 197 -13.19 -11.61 -11.67
N ILE A 198 -12.12 -10.82 -11.79
CA ILE A 198 -11.82 -9.74 -10.86
C ILE A 198 -12.40 -8.44 -11.45
N PRO A 199 -13.23 -7.68 -10.73
CA PRO A 199 -13.66 -6.35 -11.18
C PRO A 199 -12.49 -5.45 -11.56
N LEU A 200 -12.59 -4.71 -12.67
CA LEU A 200 -11.57 -3.73 -13.04
C LEU A 200 -11.54 -2.54 -12.07
N LEU A 201 -12.68 -2.22 -11.47
CA LEU A 201 -12.80 -1.24 -10.40
C LEU A 201 -13.18 -1.99 -9.10
N ILE A 202 -12.29 -2.00 -8.13
CA ILE A 202 -12.52 -2.65 -6.82
C ILE A 202 -12.79 -1.56 -5.78
N LYS A 203 -14.02 -1.51 -5.26
CA LYS A 203 -14.42 -0.53 -4.25
C LYS A 203 -13.95 -1.00 -2.86
N PRO A 204 -13.73 -0.09 -1.89
CA PRO A 204 -13.16 -0.46 -0.58
C PRO A 204 -14.03 -1.40 0.26
N ASP A 205 -15.35 -1.41 0.00
CA ASP A 205 -16.32 -2.26 0.70
C ASP A 205 -16.52 -3.63 0.03
N ASP A 206 -15.94 -3.84 -1.15
CA ASP A 206 -16.09 -5.08 -1.90
C ASP A 206 -15.36 -6.23 -1.21
N ASP A 207 -15.87 -7.44 -1.35
CA ASP A 207 -15.22 -8.65 -0.84
C ASP A 207 -13.83 -8.86 -1.45
N TYR A 208 -13.60 -8.37 -2.67
CA TYR A 208 -12.26 -8.34 -3.26
C TYR A 208 -11.30 -7.47 -2.46
N MET A 209 -11.73 -6.30 -1.96
CA MET A 209 -10.88 -5.47 -1.12
C MET A 209 -10.62 -6.15 0.23
N ARG A 210 -11.63 -6.77 0.84
CA ARG A 210 -11.44 -7.58 2.06
C ARG A 210 -10.41 -8.68 1.85
N LEU A 211 -10.52 -9.43 0.75
CA LEU A 211 -9.56 -10.47 0.40
C LEU A 211 -8.14 -9.92 0.19
N ILE A 212 -8.01 -8.75 -0.43
CA ILE A 212 -6.72 -8.04 -0.58
C ILE A 212 -6.14 -7.69 0.79
N SER A 213 -6.92 -7.05 1.66
CA SER A 213 -6.55 -6.70 3.03
C SER A 213 -6.05 -7.92 3.80
N TYR A 214 -6.80 -9.02 3.75
CA TYR A 214 -6.43 -10.27 4.41
C TYR A 214 -5.14 -10.86 3.85
N TYR A 215 -4.92 -10.81 2.53
CA TYR A 215 -3.73 -11.35 1.91
C TYR A 215 -2.48 -10.50 2.19
N VAL A 216 -2.61 -9.17 2.21
CA VAL A 216 -1.56 -8.25 2.64
C VAL A 216 -1.10 -8.61 4.05
N ASN A 217 -2.03 -8.89 4.96
CA ASN A 217 -1.72 -9.27 6.34
C ASN A 217 -1.11 -10.69 6.44
N CYS A 218 -1.89 -11.72 6.12
CA CYS A 218 -1.59 -13.12 6.47
C CYS A 218 -1.31 -14.03 5.25
N GLY A 219 -1.26 -13.46 4.05
CA GLY A 219 -0.95 -14.19 2.82
C GLY A 219 0.46 -14.76 2.82
N ALA A 220 0.74 -15.72 1.94
CA ALA A 220 2.05 -16.24 1.64
C ALA A 220 2.03 -16.94 0.29
N TYR A 221 3.11 -16.78 -0.47
CA TYR A 221 3.30 -17.48 -1.73
C TYR A 221 3.99 -18.82 -1.45
N SER A 222 3.39 -19.92 -1.90
CA SER A 222 4.00 -21.25 -1.75
C SER A 222 4.83 -21.66 -2.97
N GLU A 223 4.49 -21.16 -4.15
CA GLU A 223 5.20 -21.45 -5.41
C GLU A 223 5.32 -20.18 -6.26
N LEU A 224 6.51 -19.93 -6.81
CA LEU A 224 6.86 -18.68 -7.50
C LEU A 224 6.82 -18.79 -9.04
N GLN A 225 6.54 -19.98 -9.58
CA GLN A 225 6.34 -20.12 -11.04
C GLN A 225 4.90 -19.73 -11.38
N LEU A 226 4.67 -18.98 -12.48
CA LEU A 226 3.32 -18.49 -12.83
C LEU A 226 2.33 -19.66 -13.07
N ASP A 227 2.79 -20.71 -13.72
CA ASP A 227 2.03 -21.91 -14.06
C ASP A 227 1.62 -22.73 -12.82
N LYS A 228 2.38 -22.62 -11.72
CA LYS A 228 2.13 -23.31 -10.45
C LYS A 228 1.85 -22.39 -9.27
N GLY A 229 1.64 -21.10 -9.53
CA GLY A 229 1.51 -20.07 -8.51
C GLY A 229 0.43 -20.43 -7.49
N LYS A 230 0.83 -20.65 -6.24
CA LYS A 230 -0.07 -21.01 -5.14
C LYS A 230 -0.08 -19.91 -4.09
N LEU A 231 -1.29 -19.48 -3.76
CA LEU A 231 -1.57 -18.53 -2.69
C LEU A 231 -1.97 -19.30 -1.45
N THR A 232 -1.51 -18.83 -0.31
CA THR A 232 -1.90 -19.38 0.99
C THR A 232 -2.17 -18.28 1.98
N PHE A 233 -3.13 -18.48 2.88
CA PHE A 233 -3.35 -17.66 4.06
C PHE A 233 -2.93 -18.49 5.27
N ILE A 234 -2.21 -17.88 6.21
CA ILE A 234 -1.77 -18.53 7.46
C ILE A 234 -2.39 -17.76 8.62
N VAL A 235 -3.36 -18.37 9.28
CA VAL A 235 -4.10 -17.77 10.41
C VAL A 235 -3.92 -18.59 11.68
N HIS A 236 -4.11 -17.95 12.84
CA HIS A 236 -3.82 -18.56 14.15
C HIS A 236 -5.07 -18.91 14.96
N ASP A 237 -6.21 -18.32 14.62
CA ASP A 237 -7.48 -18.50 15.31
C ASP A 237 -8.60 -18.87 14.33
N ARG A 238 -9.72 -19.33 14.89
CA ARG A 238 -10.87 -19.83 14.13
C ARG A 238 -11.72 -18.70 13.54
N GLU A 239 -11.85 -17.58 14.24
CA GLU A 239 -12.68 -16.46 13.81
C GLU A 239 -12.11 -15.80 12.55
N SER A 240 -10.80 -15.55 12.54
CA SER A 240 -10.05 -15.09 11.37
C SER A 240 -10.16 -16.06 10.20
N LEU A 241 -10.14 -17.38 10.48
CA LEU A 241 -10.32 -18.40 9.44
C LEU A 241 -11.71 -18.30 8.81
N ASP A 242 -12.76 -18.23 9.62
CA ASP A 242 -14.14 -18.21 9.14
C ASP A 242 -14.40 -16.95 8.30
N ARG A 243 -13.93 -15.76 8.73
CA ARG A 243 -14.03 -14.52 7.93
C ARG A 243 -13.37 -14.62 6.56
N ILE A 244 -12.20 -15.25 6.49
CA ILE A 244 -11.47 -15.47 5.23
C ILE A 244 -12.24 -16.44 4.32
N ILE A 245 -12.82 -17.51 4.89
CA ILE A 245 -13.63 -18.47 4.14
C ILE A 245 -14.89 -17.81 3.59
N ASP A 246 -15.63 -17.08 4.43
CA ASP A 246 -16.85 -16.39 4.03
C ASP A 246 -16.61 -15.43 2.86
N THR A 247 -15.51 -14.68 2.92
CA THR A 247 -15.07 -13.78 1.85
C THR A 247 -14.67 -14.56 0.57
N MET A 248 -14.06 -15.73 0.70
CA MET A 248 -13.73 -16.56 -0.46
C MET A 248 -14.97 -17.17 -1.09
N ASP A 249 -15.92 -17.61 -0.28
CA ASP A 249 -17.16 -18.25 -0.73
C ASP A 249 -18.09 -17.25 -1.42
N SER A 250 -18.20 -16.03 -0.91
CA SER A 250 -18.94 -14.95 -1.60
C SER A 250 -18.36 -14.65 -2.98
N LEU A 251 -17.03 -14.71 -3.12
CA LEU A 251 -16.30 -14.54 -4.38
C LEU A 251 -16.23 -15.82 -5.22
N ARG A 252 -16.84 -16.93 -4.77
CA ARG A 252 -16.82 -18.25 -5.42
C ARG A 252 -15.39 -18.76 -5.70
N VAL A 253 -14.48 -18.46 -4.79
CA VAL A 253 -13.07 -18.85 -4.87
C VAL A 253 -12.86 -20.19 -4.19
N SER A 254 -12.54 -21.22 -4.98
CA SER A 254 -12.24 -22.54 -4.44
C SER A 254 -10.99 -22.52 -3.56
N HIS A 255 -11.11 -23.08 -2.37
CA HIS A 255 -10.06 -23.11 -1.37
C HIS A 255 -9.96 -24.49 -0.71
N ARG A 256 -8.82 -24.78 -0.08
CA ARG A 256 -8.60 -25.99 0.72
C ARG A 256 -7.99 -25.62 2.05
N ILE A 257 -8.62 -26.05 3.14
CA ILE A 257 -8.13 -25.82 4.50
C ILE A 257 -7.23 -26.98 4.91
N VAL A 258 -6.11 -26.65 5.56
CA VAL A 258 -5.17 -27.60 6.15
C VAL A 258 -4.89 -27.15 7.58
N ARG A 259 -5.22 -27.98 8.56
CA ARG A 259 -4.85 -27.73 9.96
C ARG A 259 -3.35 -27.91 10.14
N MET A 260 -2.70 -26.96 10.79
CA MET A 260 -1.26 -26.96 11.05
C MET A 260 -0.97 -27.20 12.54
N PRO A 261 0.26 -27.59 12.90
CA PRO A 261 0.69 -27.65 14.29
C PRO A 261 0.54 -26.30 15.01
N LYS A 262 0.36 -26.37 16.35
CA LYS A 262 0.13 -25.22 17.23
C LYS A 262 -1.17 -24.45 16.96
N GLY A 263 -2.24 -25.17 16.58
CA GLY A 263 -3.58 -24.59 16.42
C GLY A 263 -3.78 -23.71 15.18
N ARG A 264 -2.77 -23.55 14.33
CA ARG A 264 -2.83 -22.69 13.14
C ARG A 264 -3.61 -23.34 12.00
N PHE A 265 -4.16 -22.52 11.12
CA PHE A 265 -4.83 -22.97 9.89
C PHE A 265 -4.11 -22.41 8.66
N ARG A 266 -4.05 -23.23 7.62
CA ARG A 266 -3.56 -22.84 6.30
C ARG A 266 -4.67 -22.99 5.29
N VAL A 267 -5.11 -21.88 4.70
CA VAL A 267 -6.05 -21.88 3.58
C VAL A 267 -5.23 -21.82 2.29
N LYS A 268 -5.31 -22.85 1.46
CA LYS A 268 -4.61 -22.93 0.16
C LYS A 268 -5.57 -22.62 -0.98
N LEU A 269 -5.11 -21.80 -1.92
CA LEU A 269 -5.86 -21.44 -3.12
C LEU A 269 -5.06 -21.81 -4.36
N ASN A 270 -5.73 -22.49 -5.29
CA ASN A 270 -5.20 -22.75 -6.63
C ASN A 270 -5.92 -21.85 -7.64
N ASN A 271 -5.66 -20.54 -7.56
CA ASN A 271 -6.32 -19.54 -8.38
C ASN A 271 -5.29 -18.64 -9.06
N LYS A 272 -5.04 -18.91 -10.34
CA LYS A 272 -4.03 -18.20 -11.14
C LYS A 272 -4.39 -16.72 -11.35
N THR A 273 -5.68 -16.41 -11.47
CA THR A 273 -6.15 -15.03 -11.67
C THR A 273 -5.86 -14.19 -10.41
N LEU A 274 -6.20 -14.70 -9.22
CA LEU A 274 -5.84 -14.05 -7.95
C LEU A 274 -4.34 -14.00 -7.72
N TYR A 275 -3.60 -15.03 -8.14
CA TYR A 275 -2.14 -15.03 -8.03
C TYR A 275 -1.52 -13.89 -8.83
N ILE A 276 -2.02 -13.65 -10.04
CA ILE A 276 -1.62 -12.52 -10.87
C ILE A 276 -1.98 -11.19 -10.21
N LEU A 277 -3.20 -11.08 -9.67
CA LEU A 277 -3.64 -9.89 -8.94
C LEU A 277 -2.67 -9.55 -7.80
N PHE A 278 -2.45 -10.47 -6.84
CA PHE A 278 -1.63 -10.17 -5.68
C PHE A 278 -0.16 -9.95 -6.02
N ARG A 279 0.41 -10.79 -6.89
CA ARG A 279 1.85 -10.77 -7.15
C ARG A 279 2.28 -9.70 -8.14
N TRP A 280 1.54 -9.55 -9.23
CA TRP A 280 1.98 -8.75 -10.37
C TRP A 280 1.26 -7.41 -10.46
N ILE A 281 -0.06 -7.38 -10.21
CA ILE A 281 -0.83 -6.14 -10.28
C ILE A 281 -0.65 -5.33 -8.98
N LEU A 282 -0.96 -5.93 -7.84
CA LEU A 282 -0.83 -5.30 -6.52
C LEU A 282 0.59 -5.32 -5.97
N ARG A 283 1.47 -6.12 -6.58
CA ARG A 283 2.90 -6.20 -6.24
C ARG A 283 3.16 -6.49 -4.75
N ILE A 284 2.29 -7.26 -4.11
CA ILE A 284 2.42 -7.60 -2.68
C ILE A 284 3.73 -8.35 -2.45
N PRO A 285 4.63 -7.85 -1.59
CA PRO A 285 5.95 -8.43 -1.39
C PRO A 285 5.91 -9.91 -0.99
N LEU A 286 6.85 -10.68 -1.57
CA LEU A 286 7.03 -12.11 -1.25
C LEU A 286 7.41 -12.31 0.22
N VAL A 287 8.26 -11.43 0.74
CA VAL A 287 8.77 -11.48 2.12
C VAL A 287 7.78 -10.80 3.05
N PRO A 288 7.20 -11.50 4.05
CA PRO A 288 6.20 -10.92 4.95
C PRO A 288 6.67 -9.65 5.68
N THR A 289 7.95 -9.58 6.07
CA THR A 289 8.52 -8.43 6.79
C THR A 289 8.62 -7.14 5.96
N ARG A 290 8.43 -7.23 4.64
CA ARG A 290 8.45 -6.07 3.72
C ARG A 290 7.07 -5.56 3.34
N ARG A 291 6.00 -6.18 3.86
CA ARG A 291 4.63 -5.81 3.49
C ARG A 291 4.20 -4.49 4.09
N ARG A 292 3.32 -3.82 3.36
CA ARG A 292 2.84 -2.47 3.60
C ARG A 292 1.42 -2.31 3.08
N ILE A 293 0.69 -1.36 3.64
CA ILE A 293 -0.60 -0.87 3.13
C ILE A 293 -0.32 0.26 2.13
N LEU A 294 0.58 1.18 2.49
CA LEU A 294 1.01 2.30 1.65
C LEU A 294 2.02 1.81 0.61
N HIS A 295 1.56 0.98 -0.31
CA HIS A 295 2.34 0.49 -1.43
C HIS A 295 1.51 0.62 -2.73
N PRO A 296 2.07 1.14 -3.84
CA PRO A 296 1.34 1.24 -5.09
C PRO A 296 0.86 -0.12 -5.61
N PRO A 297 -0.40 -0.26 -6.04
CA PRO A 297 -1.35 0.81 -6.30
C PRO A 297 -2.27 1.16 -5.11
N LEU A 298 -2.19 0.47 -3.97
CA LEU A 298 -3.08 0.73 -2.84
C LEU A 298 -2.86 2.13 -2.27
N SER A 299 -1.64 2.64 -2.29
CA SER A 299 -1.32 3.96 -1.75
C SER A 299 -1.95 5.13 -2.51
N SER A 300 -2.47 4.92 -3.73
CA SER A 300 -3.20 5.95 -4.48
C SER A 300 -4.67 6.09 -4.02
N LEU A 301 -5.15 5.18 -3.17
CA LEU A 301 -6.50 5.24 -2.64
C LEU A 301 -6.67 6.41 -1.67
N SER A 302 -7.90 6.89 -1.60
CA SER A 302 -8.32 7.91 -0.64
C SER A 302 -8.20 7.41 0.78
N GLU A 303 -8.00 8.34 1.68
CA GLU A 303 -7.94 8.13 3.11
C GLU A 303 -9.01 7.22 3.67
N ARG A 304 -10.26 7.51 3.33
CA ARG A 304 -11.40 6.72 3.79
C ARG A 304 -11.33 5.28 3.29
N ALA A 305 -10.81 5.06 2.08
CA ALA A 305 -10.60 3.74 1.53
C ALA A 305 -9.45 3.00 2.24
N LEU A 306 -8.31 3.67 2.47
CA LEU A 306 -7.17 3.12 3.19
C LEU A 306 -7.50 2.78 4.65
N ALA A 307 -8.27 3.65 5.32
CA ALA A 307 -8.76 3.41 6.67
C ALA A 307 -9.62 2.14 6.75
N ARG A 308 -10.48 1.90 5.75
CA ARG A 308 -11.27 0.67 5.65
C ARG A 308 -10.41 -0.57 5.44
N ILE A 309 -9.44 -0.50 4.53
CA ILE A 309 -8.46 -1.58 4.30
C ILE A 309 -7.71 -1.91 5.60
N MET A 310 -7.26 -0.88 6.31
CA MET A 310 -6.59 -1.04 7.61
C MET A 310 -7.50 -1.73 8.62
N ASN A 311 -8.75 -1.29 8.78
CA ASN A 311 -9.66 -1.93 9.73
C ASN A 311 -9.89 -3.41 9.38
N GLN A 312 -10.03 -3.75 8.09
CA GLN A 312 -10.09 -5.15 7.62
C GLN A 312 -8.80 -5.93 7.93
N ILE A 313 -7.62 -5.32 7.86
CA ILE A 313 -6.36 -5.96 8.26
C ILE A 313 -6.37 -6.27 9.76
N LEU A 314 -6.80 -5.32 10.59
CA LEU A 314 -6.86 -5.45 12.04
C LEU A 314 -7.88 -6.52 12.49
N GLU A 315 -8.95 -6.71 11.73
CA GLU A 315 -9.97 -7.74 11.95
C GLU A 315 -9.45 -9.19 11.89
N VAL A 316 -8.46 -9.46 11.04
CA VAL A 316 -7.88 -10.81 10.84
C VAL A 316 -6.51 -10.95 11.52
N ASN A 317 -5.97 -9.85 12.06
CA ASN A 317 -4.77 -9.90 12.89
C ASN A 317 -5.16 -10.30 14.33
N GLY A 318 -5.58 -11.55 14.50
CA GLY A 318 -5.97 -12.19 15.75
C GLY A 318 -4.81 -12.47 16.70
N LEU A 319 -4.10 -11.41 17.11
CA LEU A 319 -3.44 -11.33 18.41
C LEU A 319 -3.80 -9.97 19.01
N VAL A 320 -5.10 -9.74 19.24
CA VAL A 320 -5.52 -8.91 20.36
C VAL A 320 -5.01 -9.64 21.60
N THR A 321 -3.77 -9.35 22.01
CA THR A 321 -3.15 -10.01 23.18
C THR A 321 -3.96 -9.75 24.45
N SER A 322 -4.73 -8.66 24.46
CA SER A 322 -5.70 -8.30 25.49
C SER A 322 -6.43 -7.03 25.06
N ARG A 323 -7.73 -6.90 25.36
CA ARG A 323 -8.34 -5.58 25.58
C ARG A 323 -8.00 -5.20 27.02
N ILE A 324 -6.99 -4.35 27.22
CA ILE A 324 -6.79 -3.75 28.55
C ILE A 324 -7.68 -2.51 28.57
N GLY A 325 -8.91 -2.67 29.06
CA GLY A 325 -9.93 -1.63 28.94
C GLY A 325 -10.35 -1.41 27.48
N SER A 326 -10.14 -0.20 26.95
CA SER A 326 -10.49 0.23 25.59
C SER A 326 -9.31 0.23 24.61
N GLU A 327 -8.09 -0.10 25.06
CA GLU A 327 -6.89 -0.21 24.22
C GLU A 327 -6.92 -1.47 23.35
N GLN A 328 -6.52 -1.34 22.08
CA GLN A 328 -6.37 -2.47 21.16
C GLN A 328 -4.88 -2.72 20.90
N VAL A 329 -4.43 -3.94 21.16
CA VAL A 329 -3.03 -4.36 21.04
C VAL A 329 -2.87 -5.32 19.86
N PHE A 330 -1.89 -5.10 18.98
CA PHE A 330 -1.67 -5.90 17.79
C PHE A 330 -0.20 -6.31 17.66
N GLU A 331 0.06 -7.60 17.40
CA GLU A 331 1.38 -8.03 16.92
C GLU A 331 1.52 -7.69 15.43
N VAL A 332 2.56 -6.93 15.07
CA VAL A 332 2.85 -6.58 13.67
C VAL A 332 4.22 -7.11 13.27
N ARG A 333 4.29 -7.86 12.16
CA ARG A 333 5.55 -8.51 11.72
C ARG A 333 6.42 -7.63 10.84
N ALA A 334 5.81 -6.68 10.13
CA ALA A 334 6.49 -5.80 9.20
C ALA A 334 6.53 -4.38 9.79
N LYS A 335 7.73 -3.85 10.00
CA LYS A 335 7.94 -2.47 10.46
C LYS A 335 7.19 -1.46 9.59
N GLY A 336 7.24 -1.64 8.28
CA GLY A 336 6.52 -0.79 7.33
C GLY A 336 5.01 -0.82 7.54
N MET A 337 4.44 -1.99 7.78
CA MET A 337 3.02 -2.12 8.09
C MET A 337 2.64 -1.43 9.41
N ALA A 338 3.49 -1.52 10.44
CA ALA A 338 3.26 -0.81 11.70
C ALA A 338 3.22 0.71 11.47
N LEU A 339 4.20 1.26 10.73
CA LEU A 339 4.22 2.68 10.36
C LEU A 339 2.98 3.10 9.57
N ASP A 340 2.58 2.29 8.59
CA ASP A 340 1.40 2.58 7.77
C ASP A 340 0.13 2.62 8.63
N ILE A 341 -0.06 1.65 9.54
CA ILE A 341 -1.20 1.64 10.47
C ILE A 341 -1.14 2.85 11.41
N MET A 342 0.03 3.17 11.97
CA MET A 342 0.19 4.33 12.85
C MET A 342 -0.22 5.62 12.15
N ARG A 343 0.29 5.85 10.93
CA ARG A 343 -0.02 7.04 10.13
C ARG A 343 -1.50 7.16 9.82
N LEU A 344 -2.13 6.07 9.39
CA LEU A 344 -3.57 6.04 9.09
C LEU A 344 -4.42 6.26 10.34
N LYS A 345 -4.01 5.74 11.50
CA LYS A 345 -4.71 5.98 12.78
C LYS A 345 -4.52 7.41 13.28
N TRP A 346 -3.34 7.98 13.10
CA TRP A 346 -3.12 9.38 13.45
C TRP A 346 -4.04 10.31 12.68
N TYR A 347 -4.25 10.04 11.39
CA TYR A 347 -5.24 10.79 10.62
C TYR A 347 -6.66 10.70 11.20
N GLU A 348 -7.07 9.53 11.69
CA GLU A 348 -8.38 9.36 12.36
C GLU A 348 -8.48 10.13 13.70
N GLY A 349 -7.39 10.77 14.11
CA GLY A 349 -7.24 11.45 15.39
C GLY A 349 -6.83 10.51 16.51
N ILE A 350 -6.38 9.29 16.20
CA ILE A 350 -6.13 8.24 17.18
C ILE A 350 -4.63 8.12 17.47
N LYS A 351 -4.23 8.30 18.73
CA LYS A 351 -2.86 8.05 19.16
C LYS A 351 -2.53 6.55 19.10
N THR A 352 -1.30 6.25 18.73
CA THR A 352 -0.78 4.88 18.68
C THR A 352 0.55 4.82 19.40
N ARG A 353 0.88 3.67 19.99
CA ARG A 353 2.17 3.41 20.64
C ARG A 353 2.77 2.12 20.13
N LEU A 354 4.05 2.15 19.81
CA LEU A 354 4.78 0.99 19.36
C LEU A 354 5.80 0.56 20.40
N SER A 355 5.77 -0.71 20.77
CA SER A 355 6.68 -1.29 21.74
C SER A 355 7.29 -2.59 21.21
N LYS A 356 8.33 -3.08 21.89
CA LYS A 356 8.90 -4.41 21.65
C LYS A 356 8.68 -5.28 22.87
N LEU A 357 8.06 -6.45 22.68
CA LEU A 357 7.85 -7.46 23.70
C LEU A 357 8.40 -8.79 23.19
N ASP A 358 9.38 -9.37 23.88
CA ASP A 358 10.04 -10.64 23.52
C ASP A 358 10.53 -10.70 22.05
N GLY A 359 11.08 -9.58 21.56
CA GLY A 359 11.55 -9.44 20.18
C GLY A 359 10.43 -9.29 19.13
N ARG A 360 9.17 -9.22 19.55
CA ARG A 360 8.01 -8.95 18.69
C ARG A 360 7.63 -7.47 18.77
N MET A 361 7.14 -6.94 17.66
CA MET A 361 6.68 -5.56 17.58
C MET A 361 5.19 -5.50 17.88
N ILE A 362 4.84 -4.70 18.90
CA ILE A 362 3.49 -4.61 19.44
C ILE A 362 2.98 -3.18 19.20
N LEU A 363 1.92 -3.06 18.43
CA LEU A 363 1.26 -1.81 18.14
C LEU A 363 0.01 -1.69 19.01
N ASN A 364 -0.02 -0.65 19.84
CA ASN A 364 -1.15 -0.27 20.65
C ASN A 364 -1.90 0.87 19.98
N ILE A 365 -3.22 0.75 19.88
CA ILE A 365 -4.13 1.79 19.41
C ILE A 365 -4.88 2.29 20.64
N LEU A 366 -4.65 3.57 20.97
CA LEU A 366 -5.16 4.19 22.17
C LEU A 366 -6.59 4.71 21.95
N PRO A 367 -7.45 4.70 22.96
CA PRO A 367 -8.88 4.98 22.81
C PRO A 367 -9.25 6.47 22.63
N GLU A 368 -8.34 7.40 22.94
CA GLU A 368 -8.64 8.82 23.02
C GLU A 368 -8.17 9.60 21.78
N LYS A 369 -9.01 10.56 21.37
CA LYS A 369 -8.63 11.64 20.45
C LYS A 369 -8.13 12.80 21.29
N GLU A 370 -6.83 13.02 21.24
CA GLU A 370 -6.18 14.14 21.91
C GLU A 370 -5.37 14.94 20.90
N ASP A 371 -4.98 16.15 21.29
CA ASP A 371 -3.92 16.87 20.59
C ASP A 371 -2.70 15.96 20.42
N PHE A 372 -2.12 15.94 19.21
CA PHE A 372 -0.96 15.11 18.86
C PHE A 372 0.32 15.72 19.42
N LEU A 373 0.36 15.77 20.74
CA LEU A 373 1.52 16.02 21.55
C LEU A 373 2.16 14.69 21.90
N LEU A 374 3.47 14.60 21.65
CA LEU A 374 4.28 13.44 21.99
C LEU A 374 5.36 13.86 22.98
N THR A 375 5.37 13.20 24.13
CA THR A 375 6.40 13.43 25.15
C THR A 375 7.73 12.82 24.72
N VAL A 376 8.82 13.56 24.89
CA VAL A 376 10.18 13.06 24.75
C VAL A 376 10.50 12.11 25.91
N GLU A 377 10.67 10.82 25.61
CA GLU A 377 11.07 9.81 26.59
C GLU A 377 12.58 9.83 26.84
N ASN A 378 13.37 10.01 25.79
CA ASN A 378 14.83 9.97 25.88
C ASN A 378 15.49 10.79 24.77
N VAL A 379 16.63 11.40 25.09
CA VAL A 379 17.50 12.11 24.15
C VAL A 379 18.92 11.57 24.32
N ARG A 380 19.55 11.15 23.22
CA ARG A 380 20.93 10.66 23.24
C ARG A 380 21.74 11.21 22.08
N VAL A 381 23.00 11.52 22.36
CA VAL A 381 24.02 11.81 21.35
C VAL A 381 24.63 10.49 20.90
N VAL A 382 24.54 10.18 19.61
CA VAL A 382 25.15 8.99 19.01
C VAL A 382 26.38 9.43 18.24
N LYS A 383 27.56 8.97 18.67
CA LYS A 383 28.85 9.27 18.03
C LYS A 383 29.34 8.08 17.23
N ASP A 384 29.81 8.32 16.01
CA ASP A 384 30.44 7.32 15.15
C ASP A 384 31.46 8.02 14.24
N LYS A 385 32.45 7.28 13.73
CA LYS A 385 33.59 7.84 12.98
C LYS A 385 33.18 8.54 11.68
N SER A 386 32.03 8.19 11.11
CA SER A 386 31.52 8.78 9.88
C SER A 386 30.04 8.49 9.73
N ILE A 387 29.19 9.48 10.04
CA ILE A 387 27.74 9.40 9.92
C ILE A 387 27.30 10.23 8.73
N LEU A 388 26.50 9.64 7.85
CA LEU A 388 25.93 10.32 6.71
C LEU A 388 24.56 10.90 7.08
N LEU A 389 24.46 12.23 7.10
CA LEU A 389 23.21 12.95 7.23
C LEU A 389 22.84 13.63 5.90
N TYR A 390 21.56 13.90 5.74
CA TYR A 390 21.00 14.50 4.54
C TYR A 390 20.26 15.79 4.87
N GLU A 391 20.46 16.78 4.02
CA GLU A 391 19.69 18.01 4.00
C GLU A 391 18.73 17.93 2.81
N LEU A 392 17.43 17.95 3.10
CA LEU A 392 16.37 17.97 2.10
C LEU A 392 15.92 19.43 1.96
N LEU A 393 16.16 20.02 0.80
CA LEU A 393 15.64 21.34 0.45
C LEU A 393 14.33 21.15 -0.30
N VAL A 394 13.22 21.56 0.31
CA VAL A 394 11.90 21.55 -0.29
C VAL A 394 11.45 22.97 -0.62
N ASP A 395 10.48 23.11 -1.53
CA ASP A 395 9.94 24.40 -1.98
C ASP A 395 9.06 25.11 -0.92
N SER A 396 8.82 24.47 0.22
CA SER A 396 8.16 25.07 1.37
C SER A 396 9.17 25.45 2.46
N SER A 397 8.81 26.44 3.28
CA SER A 397 9.57 26.77 4.50
C SER A 397 9.34 25.75 5.63
N GLU A 398 8.57 24.69 5.39
CA GLU A 398 8.20 23.72 6.40
C GLU A 398 9.20 22.55 6.51
N GLY A 399 9.23 21.92 7.68
CA GLY A 399 10.02 20.71 7.91
C GLY A 399 9.46 19.48 7.19
N VAL A 400 10.37 18.59 6.80
CA VAL A 400 10.04 17.27 6.25
C VAL A 400 9.67 16.30 7.37
N LEU A 401 8.58 15.55 7.22
CA LEU A 401 8.21 14.48 8.14
C LEU A 401 9.06 13.23 7.86
N ALA A 402 10.06 12.98 8.72
CA ALA A 402 10.95 11.82 8.63
C ALA A 402 11.05 11.09 9.98
N VAL A 403 10.75 9.79 10.00
CA VAL A 403 10.62 9.02 11.25
C VAL A 403 11.20 7.61 11.15
N ASP A 404 11.52 7.03 12.30
CA ASP A 404 11.99 5.64 12.47
C ASP A 404 11.36 4.98 13.72
N ILE A 405 11.54 3.66 13.90
CA ILE A 405 11.03 2.83 15.02
C ILE A 405 12.16 2.07 15.70
#